data_AF-A0A6P0WNK9-F1
#
_entry.id   AF-A0A6P0WNK9-F1
#
_cell.length_a   1.000
_cell.length_b   1.000
_cell.length_c   1.000
_cell.angle_alpha   90.00
_cell.angle_beta   90.00
_cell.angle_gamma   90.00
#
_symmetry.space_group_name_H-M   'P 1'
#
loop_
_entity.id
_entity.type
_entity.pdbx_description
1 polymer ?
#
loop_
_entity_poly.entity_id
_entity_poly.type
_entity_poly.pdbx_seq_one_letter_code
_entity_poly.pdbx_strand_id
1 'polypeptide(L)'
;MRLFLILASIIALLAIIFALQNSVTIEIVFGIWRLEESLALILLLVLTVGFIIGLLVSIPAITKKEWKILSQKKRIVELENKLSEHIERISSQRKRIDYLEDSIKSELDVSAVNESEHSWPE
;
A
#
# COMPACT_ATOMS: atom_id res chain seq x y z
N MET A 1 7.18 -14.42 -9.69
CA MET A 1 7.48 -14.00 -11.09
C MET A 1 8.06 -15.14 -11.91
N ARG A 2 9.25 -15.68 -11.59
CA ARG A 2 9.93 -16.69 -12.43
C ARG A 2 9.18 -18.04 -12.53
N LEU A 3 8.57 -18.50 -11.44
CA LEU A 3 7.74 -19.72 -11.43
C LEU A 3 6.53 -19.65 -12.39
N PHE A 4 5.88 -18.48 -12.50
CA PHE A 4 4.78 -18.29 -13.43
C PHE A 4 5.22 -18.39 -14.89
N LEU A 5 6.41 -17.87 -15.23
CA LEU A 5 6.96 -17.96 -16.58
C LEU A 5 7.29 -19.42 -16.96
N ILE A 6 7.87 -20.18 -16.02
CA ILE A 6 8.16 -21.60 -16.23
C ILE A 6 6.84 -22.38 -16.43
N LEU A 7 5.85 -22.15 -15.57
CA LEU A 7 4.56 -22.84 -15.66
C LEU A 7 3.80 -22.48 -16.94
N ALA A 8 3.79 -21.21 -17.33
CA ALA A 8 3.18 -20.75 -18.58
C ALA A 8 3.87 -21.39 -19.81
N SER A 9 5.19 -21.53 -19.78
CA SER A 9 5.94 -22.18 -20.85
C SER A 9 5.58 -23.67 -20.98
N ILE A 10 5.44 -24.38 -19.86
CA ILE A 10 5.00 -25.78 -19.85
C ILE A 10 3.59 -25.91 -20.44
N ILE A 11 2.65 -25.04 -20.03
CA ILE A 11 1.28 -25.03 -20.55
C ILE A 11 1.26 -24.73 -22.05
N ALA A 12 2.08 -23.78 -22.52
CA ALA A 12 2.21 -23.47 -23.94
C ALA A 12 2.72 -24.68 -24.75
N LEU A 13 3.73 -25.39 -24.22
CA LEU A 13 4.24 -26.60 -24.85
C LEU A 13 3.17 -27.68 -24.95
N LEU A 14 2.42 -27.91 -23.87
CA LEU A 14 1.31 -28.86 -23.83
C LEU A 14 0.21 -28.48 -24.83
N ALA A 15 -0.10 -27.19 -24.97
CA ALA A 15 -1.08 -26.71 -25.94
C ALA A 15 -0.64 -26.98 -27.39
N ILE A 16 0.65 -26.80 -27.70
CA ILE A 16 1.21 -27.13 -29.03
C ILE A 16 1.11 -28.64 -29.29
N ILE A 17 1.52 -29.47 -28.31
CA ILE A 17 1.44 -30.93 -28.44
C ILE A 17 -0.02 -31.39 -28.63
N PHE A 18 -0.93 -30.86 -27.82
CA PHE A 18 -2.36 -31.08 -27.94
C PHE A 18 -2.84 -30.70 -29.34
N ALA A 19 -2.35 -29.58 -29.89
CA ALA A 19 -2.76 -29.12 -31.20
C ALA A 19 -2.28 -30.04 -32.33
N LEU A 20 -1.03 -30.47 -32.27
CA LEU A 20 -0.44 -31.37 -33.26
C LEU A 20 -1.05 -32.78 -33.22
N GLN A 21 -1.46 -33.26 -32.04
CA GLN A 21 -2.10 -34.57 -31.89
C GLN A 21 -3.59 -34.58 -32.29
N ASN A 22 -4.28 -33.44 -32.15
CA ASN A 22 -5.71 -33.30 -32.43
C ASN A 22 -5.94 -32.51 -33.73
N SER A 23 -5.29 -32.92 -34.81
CA SER A 23 -5.39 -32.31 -36.14
C SER A 23 -6.67 -32.67 -36.91
N VAL A 24 -7.63 -33.33 -36.24
CA VAL A 24 -8.95 -33.62 -36.81
C VAL A 24 -9.64 -32.30 -37.15
N THR A 25 -10.03 -32.17 -38.42
CA THR A 25 -10.75 -31.01 -38.94
C THR A 25 -12.22 -31.09 -38.53
N ILE A 26 -12.74 -29.99 -38.03
CA ILE A 26 -14.16 -29.84 -37.68
C ILE A 26 -14.72 -28.66 -38.47
N GLU A 27 -15.88 -28.88 -39.06
CA GLU A 27 -16.63 -27.83 -39.73
C GLU A 27 -17.34 -26.95 -38.70
N ILE A 28 -17.09 -25.65 -38.77
CA ILE A 28 -17.77 -24.64 -37.95
C ILE A 28 -18.61 -23.76 -38.86
N VAL A 29 -19.90 -23.67 -38.54
CA VAL A 29 -20.85 -22.76 -39.17
C VAL A 29 -21.10 -21.57 -38.24
N PHE A 30 -20.58 -20.39 -38.60
CA PHE A 30 -20.85 -19.12 -37.93
C PHE A 30 -21.75 -18.25 -38.81
N GLY A 31 -23.07 -18.43 -38.68
CA GLY A 31 -24.05 -17.73 -39.49
C GLY A 31 -23.91 -18.09 -40.99
N ILE A 32 -23.29 -17.19 -41.76
CA ILE A 32 -23.07 -17.34 -43.21
C ILE A 32 -21.70 -17.95 -43.53
N TRP A 33 -20.82 -18.04 -42.53
CA TRP A 33 -19.42 -18.43 -42.70
C TRP A 33 -19.27 -19.91 -42.35
N ARG A 34 -18.62 -20.67 -43.25
CA ARG A 34 -18.19 -22.05 -43.02
C ARG A 34 -16.67 -22.08 -43.03
N LEU A 35 -16.09 -22.55 -41.93
CA LEU A 35 -14.65 -22.72 -41.76
C LEU A 35 -14.40 -24.18 -41.42
N GLU A 36 -13.53 -24.82 -42.19
CA GLU A 36 -13.04 -26.18 -41.93
C GLU A 36 -11.62 -26.05 -41.40
N GLU A 37 -11.49 -26.03 -40.08
CA GLU A 37 -10.21 -25.84 -39.40
C GLU A 37 -9.98 -26.98 -38.40
N SER A 38 -8.73 -27.17 -37.98
CA SER A 38 -8.43 -28.17 -36.95
C SER A 38 -9.06 -27.76 -35.61
N LEU A 39 -9.72 -28.71 -34.93
CA LEU A 39 -10.33 -28.49 -33.62
C LEU A 39 -9.35 -27.83 -32.64
N ALA A 40 -8.10 -28.28 -32.69
CA ALA A 40 -6.98 -27.75 -31.94
C ALA A 40 -6.78 -26.24 -32.09
N LEU A 41 -6.73 -25.72 -33.33
CA LEU A 41 -6.50 -24.31 -33.60
C LEU A 41 -7.65 -23.46 -33.06
N ILE A 42 -8.89 -23.94 -33.21
CA ILE A 42 -10.07 -23.28 -32.67
C ILE A 42 -10.00 -23.23 -31.15
N LEU A 43 -9.67 -24.34 -30.49
CA LEU A 43 -9.57 -24.40 -29.03
C LEU A 43 -8.47 -23.45 -28.51
N LEU A 44 -7.34 -23.41 -29.20
CA LEU A 44 -6.24 -22.49 -28.89
C LEU A 44 -6.68 -21.02 -29.06
N LEU A 45 -7.41 -20.71 -30.13
CA LEU A 45 -7.90 -19.36 -30.40
C LEU A 45 -8.92 -18.92 -29.34
N VAL A 46 -9.88 -19.76 -28.99
CA VAL A 46 -10.87 -19.46 -27.94
C VAL A 46 -10.17 -19.28 -26.58
N LEU A 47 -9.20 -20.13 -26.26
CA LEU A 47 -8.45 -20.05 -25.01
C LEU A 47 -7.60 -18.77 -24.94
N THR A 48 -6.92 -18.40 -26.02
CA THR A 48 -6.12 -17.17 -26.08
C THR A 48 -7.01 -15.92 -25.97
N VAL A 49 -8.16 -15.90 -26.64
CA VAL A 49 -9.15 -14.82 -26.50
C VAL A 49 -9.66 -14.74 -25.06
N GLY A 50 -10.05 -15.88 -24.45
CA GLY A 50 -10.49 -15.94 -23.06
C GLY A 50 -9.42 -15.46 -22.08
N PHE A 51 -8.15 -15.80 -22.32
CA PHE A 51 -7.02 -15.34 -21.52
C PHE A 51 -6.84 -13.82 -21.64
N ILE A 52 -6.89 -13.25 -22.85
CA ILE A 52 -6.80 -11.81 -23.08
C ILE A 52 -7.93 -11.07 -22.36
N ILE A 53 -9.16 -11.58 -22.44
CA ILE A 53 -10.31 -11.01 -21.73
C ILE A 53 -10.07 -11.08 -20.21
N GLY A 54 -9.61 -12.22 -19.70
CA GLY A 54 -9.29 -12.40 -18.28
C GLY A 54 -8.22 -11.43 -17.78
N LEU A 55 -7.18 -11.19 -18.58
CA LEU A 55 -6.17 -10.16 -18.29
C LEU A 55 -6.78 -8.76 -18.27
N LEU A 56 -7.58 -8.41 -19.27
CA LEU A 56 -8.21 -7.09 -19.39
C LEU A 56 -9.13 -6.80 -18.18
N VAL A 57 -9.89 -7.80 -17.74
CA VAL A 57 -10.73 -7.73 -16.53
C VAL A 57 -9.88 -7.66 -15.24
N SER A 58 -8.68 -8.23 -15.23
CA SER A 58 -7.79 -8.25 -14.06
C SER A 58 -7.01 -6.94 -13.85
N ILE A 59 -6.80 -6.13 -14.89
CA ILE A 59 -6.11 -4.83 -14.81
C ILE A 59 -6.68 -3.90 -13.70
N PRO A 60 -8.00 -3.64 -13.62
CA PRO A 60 -8.55 -2.76 -12.58
C PRO A 60 -8.40 -3.32 -11.15
N ALA A 61 -8.19 -4.62 -10.98
CA ALA A 61 -7.99 -5.23 -9.65
C ALA A 61 -6.56 -4.99 -9.10
N ILE A 62 -5.58 -4.80 -9.98
CA ILE A 62 -4.18 -4.60 -9.60
C ILE A 62 -3.90 -3.12 -9.31
N THR A 63 -4.48 -2.20 -10.09
CA THR A 63 -4.23 -0.75 -9.96
C THR A 63 -4.73 -0.15 -8.65
N LYS A 64 -5.85 -0.65 -8.09
CA LYS A 64 -6.38 -0.17 -6.80
C LYS A 64 -5.42 -0.39 -5.63
N LYS A 65 -4.56 -1.41 -5.71
CA LYS A 65 -3.60 -1.74 -4.63
C LYS A 65 -2.52 -0.67 -4.53
N GLU A 66 -1.96 -0.25 -5.66
CA GLU A 66 -0.94 0.79 -5.73
C GLU A 66 -1.45 2.14 -5.19
N TRP A 67 -2.68 2.51 -5.53
CA TRP A 67 -3.30 3.74 -5.04
C TRP A 67 -3.52 3.70 -3.52
N LYS A 68 -3.94 2.55 -3.00
CA LYS A 68 -4.10 2.35 -1.56
C LYS A 68 -2.76 2.45 -0.84
N ILE A 69 -1.69 1.84 -1.39
CA ILE A 69 -0.33 1.91 -0.83
C ILE A 69 0.16 3.37 -0.79
N LEU A 70 -0.03 4.13 -1.87
CA LEU A 70 0.35 5.55 -1.90
C LEU A 70 -0.44 6.38 -0.88
N SER A 71 -1.74 6.14 -0.74
CA SER A 71 -2.57 6.84 0.26
C SER A 71 -2.15 6.51 1.70
N GLN A 72 -1.77 5.26 1.96
CA GLN A 72 -1.31 4.81 3.27
C GLN A 72 0.05 5.42 3.61
N LYS A 73 0.99 5.47 2.66
CA LYS A 73 2.28 6.15 2.84
C LYS A 73 2.12 7.63 3.19
N LYS A 74 1.21 8.34 2.51
CA LYS A 74 0.90 9.75 2.84
C LYS A 74 0.37 9.91 4.26
N ARG A 75 -0.52 9.02 4.70
CA ARG A 75 -1.04 9.02 6.08
C ARG A 75 0.05 8.74 7.11
N ILE A 76 1.00 7.85 6.83
CA ILE A 76 2.12 7.59 7.73
C ILE A 76 2.94 8.87 7.94
N VAL A 77 3.32 9.55 6.85
CA VAL A 77 4.08 10.81 6.94
C VAL A 77 3.29 11.89 7.68
N GLU A 78 1.99 12.01 7.43
CA GLU A 78 1.14 12.96 8.15
C GLU A 78 1.08 12.67 9.65
N LEU A 79 0.95 11.39 10.02
CA LEU A 79 0.92 10.96 11.42
C LEU A 79 2.28 11.17 12.11
N GLU A 80 3.38 10.90 11.42
CA GLU A 80 4.74 11.16 11.91
C GLU A 80 4.96 12.66 12.18
N ASN A 81 4.52 13.52 11.25
CA ASN A 81 4.59 14.97 11.44
C ASN A 81 3.75 15.45 12.65
N LYS A 82 2.52 14.95 12.78
CA LYS A 82 1.68 15.28 13.95
C LYS A 82 2.30 14.81 15.25
N LEU A 83 2.90 13.62 15.27
CA LEU A 83 3.61 13.10 16.43
C LEU A 83 4.75 14.06 16.82
N SER A 84 5.58 14.45 15.84
CA SER A 84 6.70 15.39 16.07
C SER A 84 6.21 16.72 16.64
N GLU A 85 5.14 17.28 16.08
CA GLU A 85 4.54 18.53 16.57
C GLU A 85 4.04 18.38 18.02
N HIS A 86 3.38 17.27 18.36
CA HIS A 86 2.95 17.01 19.73
C HIS A 86 4.12 16.88 20.70
N ILE A 87 5.23 16.25 20.29
CA ILE A 87 6.41 16.09 21.14
C ILE A 87 7.05 17.46 21.39
N GLU A 88 7.13 18.31 20.37
CA GLU A 88 7.63 19.68 20.49
C GLU A 88 6.73 20.50 21.45
N ARG A 89 5.40 20.41 21.28
CA ARG A 89 4.44 21.06 22.19
C ARG A 89 4.63 20.62 23.64
N ILE A 90 4.73 19.31 23.90
CA ILE A 90 4.98 18.78 25.25
C ILE A 90 6.31 19.31 25.81
N SER A 91 7.36 19.37 24.99
CA SER A 91 8.66 19.89 25.43
C SER A 91 8.60 21.38 25.80
N SER A 92 7.88 22.19 25.04
CA SER A 92 7.69 23.63 25.33
C SER A 92 6.84 23.85 26.58
N GLN A 93 5.79 23.04 26.76
CA GLN A 93 4.96 23.08 27.96
C GLN A 93 5.78 22.69 29.21
N ARG A 94 6.62 21.65 29.12
CA ARG A 94 7.51 21.25 30.21
C ARG A 94 8.48 22.38 30.60
N LYS A 95 9.16 22.99 29.63
CA LYS A 95 10.05 24.14 29.89
C LYS A 95 9.33 25.28 30.62
N ARG A 96 8.07 25.54 30.26
CA ARG A 96 7.28 26.58 30.90
C ARG A 96 6.87 26.23 32.34
N ILE A 97 6.59 24.96 32.61
CA ILE A 97 6.36 24.47 33.98
C ILE A 97 7.63 24.64 34.81
N ASP A 98 8.77 24.20 34.30
CA ASP A 98 10.06 24.31 35.00
C ASP A 98 10.40 25.79 35.31
N TYR A 99 10.19 26.70 34.34
CA TYR A 99 10.38 28.14 34.55
C TYR A 99 9.47 28.73 35.63
N LEU A 100 8.20 28.30 35.66
CA LEU A 100 7.25 28.77 36.68
C LEU A 100 7.62 28.23 38.07
N GLU A 101 8.08 26.99 38.17
CA GLU A 101 8.55 26.39 39.42
C GLU A 101 9.77 27.13 39.97
N ASP A 102 10.75 27.44 39.12
CA ASP A 102 11.92 28.24 39.49
C ASP A 102 11.52 29.67 39.93
N SER A 103 10.59 30.30 39.21
CA SER A 103 10.09 31.64 39.55
C SER A 103 9.40 31.66 40.91
N ILE A 104 8.51 30.70 41.17
CA ILE A 104 7.83 30.54 42.45
C ILE A 104 8.83 30.30 43.59
N LYS A 105 9.83 29.43 43.38
CA LYS A 105 10.85 29.17 44.39
C LYS A 105 11.65 30.41 44.74
N SER A 106 12.01 31.21 43.72
CA SER A 106 12.72 32.48 43.95
C SER A 106 11.88 33.50 44.72
N GLU A 107 10.57 33.60 44.46
CA GLU A 107 9.67 34.48 45.21
C GLU A 107 9.49 34.04 46.68
N LEU A 108 9.45 32.71 46.92
CA LEU A 108 9.40 32.14 48.26
C LEU A 108 10.68 32.42 49.05
N ASP A 109 11.87 32.24 48.44
CA ASP A 109 13.16 32.52 49.08
C ASP A 109 13.32 34.02 49.42
N VAL A 110 12.91 34.92 48.52
CA VAL A 110 12.95 36.38 48.76
C VAL A 110 12.00 36.79 49.89
N SER A 111 10.81 36.19 49.96
CA SER A 111 9.84 36.48 51.02
C SER A 111 10.31 35.99 52.39
N ALA A 112 10.94 34.81 52.46
CA ALA A 112 11.51 34.27 53.68
C ALA A 112 12.72 35.10 54.19
N VAL A 113 13.54 35.64 53.29
CA VAL A 113 14.64 36.56 53.65
C VAL A 113 14.08 37.86 54.23
N ASN A 114 13.07 38.45 53.60
CA ASN A 114 12.46 39.71 54.04
C ASN A 114 11.72 39.59 55.39
N GLU A 115 11.08 38.45 55.67
CA GLU A 115 10.49 38.17 56.99
C GLU A 115 11.55 37.99 58.08
N SER A 116 12.70 37.36 57.76
CA SER A 116 13.79 37.17 58.72
C SER A 116 14.50 38.48 59.09
N GLU A 117 14.61 39.42 58.16
CA GLU A 117 15.25 40.73 58.34
C GLU A 117 14.38 41.69 59.17
N HIS A 118 13.06 41.51 59.14
CA HIS A 118 12.10 42.31 59.92
C HIS A 118 11.87 41.81 61.36
N SER A 119 12.47 40.67 61.74
CA SER A 119 12.20 39.97 63.01
C SER A 119 13.24 40.21 64.13
N TRP A 120 14.24 41.05 63.91
CA TRP A 120 15.19 41.43 64.97
C TRP A 120 14.61 42.56 65.85
N PRO A 121 14.31 42.33 67.15
CA PRO A 121 14.01 43.42 68.06
C PRO A 121 15.32 44.11 68.49
N GLU A 122 15.26 45.44 68.63
CA GLU A 122 16.26 46.24 69.36
C GLU A 122 16.38 45.81 70.83
#